data_AF-A0A9E1XZJ6-F1
#
_entry.id   AF-A0A9E1XZJ6-F1
#
_cell.length_a   1.000
_cell.length_b   1.000
_cell.length_c   1.000
_cell.angle_alpha   90.00
_cell.angle_beta   90.00
_cell.angle_gamma   90.00
#
_symmetry.space_group_name_H-M   'P 1'
#
loop_
_entity.id
_entity.type
_entity.pdbx_description
1 polymer ?
#
loop_
_entity_poly.entity_id
_entity_poly.type
_entity_poly.pdbx_seq_one_letter_code
_entity_poly.pdbx_strand_id
1 'polypeptide(L)' 'ALAERASTLMTRDIRLACHLVELAVQSDPLNQAAHEIRAAIYQHRRNQETSLMAKGIYGAAANESNALISDGRP' A
#
# COMPACT_ATOMS: atom_id res chain seq x y z
N ALA A 1 3.74 2.86 13.58
CA ALA A 1 4.64 1.70 13.81
C ALA A 1 4.81 0.79 12.59
N LEU A 2 3.83 -0.07 12.23
CA LEU A 2 4.00 -1.04 11.12
C LEU A 2 4.03 -0.39 9.73
N ALA A 3 3.10 0.52 9.44
CA ALA A 3 3.07 1.24 8.16
C ALA A 3 4.34 2.09 7.96
N GLU A 4 4.77 2.82 8.99
CA GLU A 4 6.04 3.57 8.97
C GLU A 4 7.23 2.64 8.70
N ARG A 5 7.29 1.48 9.36
CA ARG A 5 8.34 0.49 9.11
C ARG A 5 8.30 0.00 7.66
N ALA A 6 7.11 -0.27 7.12
CA ALA A 6 6.94 -0.65 5.73
C ALA A 6 7.49 0.41 4.77
N SER A 7 7.24 1.70 5.04
CA SER A 7 7.77 2.81 4.24
C SER A 7 9.31 2.81 4.20
N THR A 8 9.98 2.58 5.34
CA THR A 8 11.46 2.47 5.37
C THR A 8 12.04 1.31 4.57
N LEU A 9 11.22 0.31 4.25
CA LEU A 9 11.62 -0.90 3.51
C LEU A 9 11.27 -0.81 2.02
N MET A 10 10.49 0.18 1.59
CA MET A 10 9.98 0.32 0.23
C MET A 10 11.05 0.15 -0.86
N THR A 11 12.24 0.72 -0.65
CA THR A 11 13.36 0.66 -1.62
C THR A 11 14.33 -0.49 -1.37
N ARG A 12 14.29 -1.12 -0.18
CA ARG A 12 15.25 -2.17 0.24
C ARG A 12 14.69 -3.58 0.10
N ASP A 13 13.42 -3.73 0.48
CA ASP A 13 12.66 -4.99 0.40
C ASP A 13 11.18 -4.67 0.22
N ILE A 14 10.80 -4.49 -1.04
CA ILE A 14 9.43 -4.14 -1.41
C ILE A 14 8.43 -5.26 -1.08
N ARG A 15 8.86 -6.53 -1.05
CA ARG A 15 7.96 -7.65 -0.73
C ARG A 15 7.58 -7.61 0.74
N LEU A 16 8.56 -7.41 1.61
CA LEU A 16 8.31 -7.24 3.05
C LEU A 16 7.51 -5.95 3.33
N ALA A 17 7.81 -4.86 2.62
CA ALA A 17 7.05 -3.62 2.73
C ALA A 17 5.55 -3.84 2.42
N CYS A 18 5.23 -4.58 1.35
CA CYS A 18 3.84 -4.95 1.02
C CYS A 18 3.16 -5.73 2.15
N HIS A 19 3.82 -6.75 2.72
CA HIS A 19 3.23 -7.54 3.80
C HIS A 19 2.97 -6.72 5.07
N LEU A 20 3.91 -5.86 5.45
CA LEU A 20 3.78 -5.04 6.66
C LEU A 20 2.70 -3.97 6.53
N VAL A 21 2.59 -3.33 5.36
CA VAL A 21 1.57 -2.30 5.14
C VAL A 21 0.16 -2.90 5.02
N GLU A 22 0.05 -4.08 4.42
CA GLU A 22 -1.22 -4.81 4.36
C GLU A 22 -1.69 -5.19 5.78
N LEU A 23 -0.79 -5.71 6.62
CA LEU A 23 -1.10 -6.01 8.01
C LEU A 23 -1.51 -4.75 8.80
N ALA A 24 -0.84 -3.62 8.54
CA ALA A 24 -1.16 -2.35 9.20
C ALA A 24 -2.59 -1.89 8.89
N VAL A 25 -2.98 -1.91 7.60
CA VAL A 25 -4.33 -1.53 7.17
C VAL A 25 -5.38 -2.54 7.65
N GLN A 26 -5.09 -3.84 7.67
CA GLN A 26 -6.02 -4.84 8.20
C GLN A 26 -6.24 -4.70 9.71
N SER A 27 -5.23 -4.23 10.44
CA SER A 27 -5.32 -4.01 11.89
C SER A 27 -6.13 -2.77 12.25
N ASP A 28 -6.11 -1.76 11.38
CA ASP A 28 -6.83 -0.49 11.55
C ASP A 28 -7.33 0.03 10.18
N PRO A 29 -8.49 -0.46 9.70
CA PRO A 29 -8.97 -0.20 8.34
C PRO A 29 -9.41 1.24 8.04
N LEU A 30 -9.51 2.10 9.07
CA LEU A 30 -9.93 3.49 8.91
C LEU A 30 -8.72 4.45 8.99
N ASN A 31 -7.53 3.90 9.20
CA ASN A 31 -6.31 4.69 9.33
C ASN A 31 -5.85 5.26 7.99
N GLN A 32 -6.19 6.52 7.75
CA GLN A 32 -5.84 7.22 6.51
C GLN A 32 -4.33 7.24 6.25
N ALA A 33 -3.50 7.45 7.28
CA ALA A 33 -2.04 7.46 7.13
C ALA A 33 -1.49 6.08 6.73
N ALA A 34 -2.06 4.99 7.26
CA ALA A 34 -1.69 3.63 6.83
C ALA A 34 -2.09 3.38 5.37
N HIS A 35 -3.26 3.88 4.95
CA HIS A 35 -3.71 3.81 3.55
C HIS A 35 -2.84 4.64 2.60
N GLU A 36 -2.36 5.82 3.01
CA GLU A 36 -1.45 6.64 2.20
C GLU A 36 -0.15 5.88 1.92
N ILE A 37 0.41 5.26 2.96
CA ILE A 37 1.62 4.44 2.84
C ILE A 37 1.34 3.18 1.98
N ARG A 38 0.18 2.53 2.15
CA ARG A 38 -0.23 1.37 1.33
C ARG A 38 -0.31 1.73 -0.15
N ALA A 39 -0.93 2.86 -0.46
CA ALA A 39 -1.03 3.36 -1.83
C ALA A 39 0.35 3.62 -2.44
N ALA A 40 1.26 4.28 -1.71
CA ALA A 40 2.61 4.55 -2.17
C ALA A 40 3.42 3.27 -2.43
N ILE A 41 3.41 2.31 -1.48
CA ILE A 41 4.14 1.05 -1.58
C ILE A 41 3.64 0.21 -2.76
N TYR A 42 2.32 0.04 -2.90
CA TYR A 42 1.78 -0.74 -4.01
C TYR A 42 1.96 -0.07 -5.36
N GLN A 43 1.90 1.26 -5.43
CA GLN A 43 2.23 1.97 -6.66
C GLN A 43 3.69 1.76 -7.06
N HIS A 44 4.61 1.77 -6.09
CA HIS A 44 6.02 1.48 -6.35
C HIS A 44 6.24 0.03 -6.77
N ARG A 45 5.58 -0.93 -6.12
CA ARG A 45 5.63 -2.33 -6.53
C ARG A 45 5.11 -2.51 -7.96
N ARG A 46 3.95 -1.91 -8.29
CA ARG A 46 3.37 -1.90 -9.65
C ARG A 46 4.38 -1.43 -10.70
N ASN A 47 5.14 -0.38 -10.42
CA ASN A 47 6.09 0.18 -11.38
C ASN A 47 7.28 -0.76 -11.67
N GLN A 48 7.58 -1.70 -10.77
CA GLN A 48 8.65 -2.69 -10.95
C GLN A 48 8.19 -3.99 -11.63
N GLU A 49 6.88 -4.25 -11.67
CA GLU A 49 6.36 -5.49 -12.26
C GLU A 49 6.44 -5.47 -13.79
N THR A 50 6.69 -6.63 -14.39
CA THR A 50 6.63 -6.82 -15.85
C THR A 50 5.28 -7.40 -16.29
N SER A 51 4.65 -8.20 -15.44
CA SER A 51 3.33 -8.78 -15.68
C SER A 51 2.23 -7.73 -15.66
N LEU A 52 1.44 -7.65 -16.73
CA LEU A 52 0.27 -6.78 -16.80
C LEU A 52 -0.76 -7.11 -15.71
N MET A 53 -0.92 -8.39 -15.38
CA MET A 53 -1.82 -8.84 -14.32
C MET A 53 -1.33 -8.35 -12.95
N ALA A 54 -0.03 -8.47 -12.66
CA ALA A 54 0.54 -7.96 -11.41
C ALA A 54 0.42 -6.43 -11.31
N LYS A 55 0.66 -5.70 -12.41
CA LYS A 55 0.43 -4.25 -12.49
C LYS A 55 -1.03 -3.88 -12.19
N GLY A 56 -1.98 -4.68 -12.68
CA GLY A 56 -3.40 -4.51 -12.43
C GLY A 56 -3.74 -4.70 -10.95
N ILE A 57 -3.27 -5.78 -10.34
CA ILE A 57 -3.52 -6.10 -8.92
C ILE A 57 -2.97 -4.99 -8.00
N TYR A 58 -1.69 -4.64 -8.13
CA TYR A 58 -1.09 -3.63 -7.26
C TYR A 58 -1.66 -2.23 -7.52
N GLY A 59 -1.99 -1.91 -8.77
CA GLY A 59 -2.65 -0.64 -9.10
C GLY A 59 -4.06 -0.54 -8.50
N ALA A 60 -4.84 -1.62 -8.56
CA ALA A 60 -6.17 -1.66 -7.95
C ALA A 60 -6.09 -1.49 -6.42
N ALA A 61 -5.15 -2.17 -5.75
CA ALA A 61 -4.96 -2.05 -4.31
C ALA A 61 -4.53 -0.63 -3.90
N ALA A 62 -3.66 0.02 -4.67
CA ALA A 62 -3.29 1.42 -4.43
C ALA A 62 -4.48 2.35 -4.59
N ASN A 63 -5.29 2.16 -5.64
CA ASN A 63 -6.48 2.96 -5.90
C ASN A 63 -7.57 2.78 -4.84
N GLU A 64 -7.76 1.57 -4.32
CA GLU A 64 -8.68 1.30 -3.21
C GLU A 64 -8.30 2.12 -1.96
N SER A 65 -7.01 2.20 -1.65
CA SER A 65 -6.54 3.02 -0.52
C SER A 65 -6.71 4.51 -0.78
N ASN A 66 -6.42 4.98 -2.00
CA ASN A 66 -6.68 6.37 -2.39
C ASN A 66 -8.17 6.72 -2.33
N ALA A 67 -9.05 5.79 -2.73
CA ALA A 67 -10.49 5.99 -2.66
C ALA A 67 -10.95 6.20 -1.21
N LEU A 68 -10.48 5.38 -0.27
CA LEU A 68 -10.77 5.54 1.16
C LEU A 68 -10.31 6.90 1.71
N ILE A 69 -9.10 7.34 1.35
CA ILE A 69 -8.58 8.65 1.75
C ILE A 69 -9.47 9.77 1.19
N SER A 70 -9.88 9.66 -0.07
CA SER A 70 -10.69 10.68 -0.74
C SER A 70 -12.16 10.73 -0.29
N ASP A 71 -12.71 9.61 0.15
CA ASP A 71 -14.11 9.48 0.56
C ASP A 71 -14.37 10.05 1.97
N GLY A 72 -13.30 10.35 2.72
CA GLY A 72 -13.38 11.05 4.00
C GLY A 72 -14.23 10.36 5.07
N ARG A 73 -14.58 9.08 4.87
CA ARG A 73 -15.33 8.31 5.86
C ARG A 73 -14.44 8.07 7.08
N PRO A 74 -14.90 8.44 8.29
CA PRO A 74 -14.15 8.28 9.52
C PRO A 74 -13.91 6.81 9.84
#